data_AF-A0A839QAN8-F1
#
_entry.id   AF-A0A839QAN8-F1
#
_cell.length_a   1.000
_cell.length_b   1.000
_cell.length_c   1.000
_cell.angle_alpha   90.00
_cell.angle_beta   90.00
_cell.angle_gamma   90.00
#
_symmetry.space_group_name_H-M   'P 1'
#
loop_
_entity.id
_entity.type
_entity.pdbx_description
1 polymer ?
#
loop_
_entity_poly.entity_id
_entity_poly.type
_entity_poly.pdbx_seq_one_letter_code
_entity_poly.pdbx_strand_id
1 'polypeptide(L)'
;MCSAATSLAAHPGGRLEALFGELAELTGQRNAIDGRIVEIAAQIERDELCGMTGARSVAALMAWKTGSSLRNAETIVAVAARVDEFPRCVAGLREGRLSLDQVGVIAQRAGDGSDAHYAELAVSATVAQLRTAVKLEPRPDPAPKPARDRGLSKTGDEESTTWRITLPHAEAAVFDAALQSHLDALVADWKRHHTTPGQA
;
A
#
# COMPACT_ATOMS: atom_id res chain seq x y z
N MET A 1 -32.59 -12.24 44.52
CA MET A 1 -31.17 -11.88 44.28
C MET A 1 -31.01 -10.95 43.06
N CYS A 2 -31.76 -9.84 42.98
CA CYS A 2 -31.81 -8.98 41.79
C CYS A 2 -31.47 -7.50 42.10
N SER A 3 -30.70 -7.24 43.16
CA SER A 3 -30.35 -5.89 43.61
C SER A 3 -28.87 -5.54 43.37
N ALA A 4 -27.97 -6.53 43.40
CA ALA A 4 -26.54 -6.31 43.15
C ALA A 4 -26.21 -6.02 41.68
N ALA A 5 -26.89 -6.69 40.72
CA ALA A 5 -26.65 -6.49 39.29
C ALA A 5 -27.08 -5.10 38.80
N THR A 6 -28.18 -4.56 39.34
CA THR A 6 -28.65 -3.19 39.04
C THR A 6 -27.75 -2.13 39.69
N SER A 7 -27.09 -2.45 40.80
CA SER A 7 -26.20 -1.54 41.52
C SER A 7 -24.84 -1.35 40.86
N LEU A 8 -24.30 -2.36 40.16
CA LEU A 8 -23.01 -2.21 39.45
C LEU A 8 -23.10 -1.27 38.25
N ALA A 9 -24.23 -1.27 37.54
CA ALA A 9 -24.49 -0.36 36.42
C ALA A 9 -24.57 1.13 36.85
N ALA A 10 -24.74 1.41 38.14
CA ALA A 10 -24.87 2.76 38.69
C ALA A 10 -23.52 3.41 39.08
N HIS A 11 -22.42 2.67 39.18
CA HIS A 11 -21.09 3.24 39.46
C HIS A 11 -20.30 3.43 38.15
N PRO A 12 -19.55 4.53 37.96
CA PRO A 12 -18.82 4.84 36.72
C PRO A 12 -17.99 3.68 36.12
N GLY A 13 -17.41 2.82 36.97
CA GLY A 13 -16.65 1.64 36.55
C GLY A 13 -17.50 0.58 35.82
N GLY A 14 -18.68 0.23 36.33
CA GLY A 14 -19.55 -0.76 35.69
C GLY A 14 -20.14 -0.24 34.37
N ARG A 15 -20.37 1.07 34.25
CA ARG A 15 -20.75 1.70 32.98
C ARG A 15 -19.64 1.60 31.93
N LEU A 16 -18.38 1.81 32.33
CA LEU A 16 -17.24 1.70 31.43
C LEU A 16 -17.04 0.27 30.93
N GLU A 17 -17.16 -0.73 31.82
CA GLU A 17 -17.08 -2.15 31.45
C GLU A 17 -18.16 -2.53 30.43
N ALA A 18 -19.40 -2.07 30.61
CA ALA A 18 -20.47 -2.30 29.64
C ALA A 18 -20.15 -1.68 28.26
N LEU A 19 -19.63 -0.45 28.24
CA LEU A 19 -19.19 0.21 27.00
C LEU A 19 -18.02 -0.53 26.32
N PHE A 20 -17.10 -1.11 27.09
CA PHE A 20 -16.04 -1.94 26.52
C PHE A 20 -16.57 -3.25 25.93
N GLY A 21 -17.57 -3.87 26.56
CA GLY A 21 -18.27 -5.03 25.99
C GLY A 21 -18.92 -4.71 24.65
N GLU A 22 -19.68 -3.62 24.59
CA GLU A 22 -20.32 -3.16 23.35
C GLU A 22 -19.28 -2.81 22.27
N LEU A 23 -18.21 -2.12 22.64
CA LEU A 23 -17.12 -1.80 21.71
C LEU A 23 -16.43 -3.07 21.19
N ALA A 24 -16.20 -4.07 22.03
CA ALA A 24 -15.59 -5.34 21.63
C ALA A 24 -16.48 -6.10 20.62
N GLU A 25 -17.79 -6.12 20.83
CA GLU A 25 -18.74 -6.73 19.90
C GLU A 25 -18.75 -6.01 18.54
N LEU A 26 -18.90 -4.68 18.54
CA LEU A 26 -18.93 -3.87 17.32
C LEU A 26 -17.61 -3.96 16.54
N THR A 27 -16.47 -3.99 17.24
CA THR A 27 -15.16 -4.15 16.59
C THR A 27 -14.98 -5.53 16.01
N GLY A 28 -15.44 -6.59 16.68
CA GLY A 28 -15.46 -7.94 16.11
C GLY A 28 -16.28 -8.02 14.82
N GLN A 29 -17.46 -7.40 14.81
CA GLN A 29 -18.30 -7.31 13.60
C GLN A 29 -17.62 -6.52 12.48
N ARG A 30 -17.02 -5.36 12.81
CA ARG A 30 -16.27 -4.54 11.84
C ARG A 30 -15.11 -5.33 11.24
N ASN A 31 -14.36 -6.05 12.05
CA ASN A 31 -13.23 -6.88 11.61
C ASN A 31 -13.70 -7.97 10.64
N ALA A 32 -14.79 -8.67 10.96
CA ALA A 32 -15.37 -9.69 10.08
C ALA A 32 -15.84 -9.10 8.73
N ILE A 33 -16.45 -7.91 8.75
CA ILE A 33 -16.83 -7.16 7.54
C ILE A 33 -15.58 -6.80 6.72
N ASP A 34 -14.52 -6.28 7.36
CA ASP A 34 -13.26 -5.98 6.71
C ASP A 34 -12.64 -7.25 6.09
N GLY A 35 -12.77 -8.41 6.74
CA GLY A 35 -12.38 -9.71 6.20
C GLY A 35 -13.12 -10.06 4.91
N ARG A 36 -14.45 -9.85 4.88
CA ARG A 36 -15.23 -10.05 3.66
C ARG A 36 -14.87 -9.06 2.54
N ILE A 37 -14.56 -7.81 2.89
CA ILE A 37 -14.09 -6.80 1.93
C ILE A 37 -12.76 -7.23 1.32
N VAL A 38 -11.83 -7.76 2.13
CA VAL A 38 -10.54 -8.31 1.66
C VAL A 38 -10.76 -9.47 0.68
N GLU A 39 -11.69 -10.39 0.96
CA GLU A 39 -12.01 -11.49 0.03
C GLU A 39 -12.53 -10.99 -1.33
N ILE A 40 -13.39 -9.96 -1.31
CA ILE A 40 -13.90 -9.32 -2.52
C ILE A 40 -12.75 -8.67 -3.29
N ALA A 41 -11.86 -7.94 -2.61
CA ALA A 41 -10.69 -7.34 -3.24
C ALA A 41 -9.77 -8.40 -3.86
N ALA A 42 -9.54 -9.52 -3.15
CA ALA A 42 -8.74 -10.63 -3.65
C ALA A 42 -9.39 -11.29 -4.88
N GLN A 43 -10.72 -11.40 -4.92
CA GLN A 43 -11.42 -11.89 -6.09
C GLN A 43 -11.32 -10.92 -7.27
N ILE A 44 -11.50 -9.62 -7.05
CA ILE A 44 -11.35 -8.59 -8.09
C ILE A 44 -9.95 -8.64 -8.71
N GLU A 45 -8.92 -8.83 -7.89
CA GLU A 45 -7.53 -8.92 -8.34
C GLU A 45 -7.26 -10.22 -9.10
N ARG A 46 -7.63 -11.39 -8.56
CA ARG A 46 -7.45 -12.69 -9.22
C ARG A 46 -8.18 -12.80 -10.56
N ASP A 47 -9.38 -12.25 -10.64
CA ASP A 47 -10.22 -12.30 -11.84
C ASP A 47 -9.97 -11.09 -12.77
N GLU A 48 -8.97 -10.25 -12.47
CA GLU A 48 -8.57 -9.04 -13.22
C GLU A 48 -9.72 -8.04 -13.53
N LEU A 49 -10.71 -7.97 -12.65
CA LEU A 49 -11.99 -7.25 -12.90
C LEU A 49 -11.87 -5.73 -12.81
N CYS A 50 -10.77 -5.19 -12.27
CA CYS A 50 -10.61 -3.75 -12.08
C CYS A 50 -10.67 -2.96 -13.40
N GLY A 51 -10.21 -3.55 -14.51
CA GLY A 51 -10.23 -2.89 -15.82
C GLY A 51 -11.65 -2.54 -16.30
N MET A 52 -12.66 -3.27 -15.84
CA MET A 52 -14.06 -3.06 -16.22
C MET A 52 -14.69 -1.81 -15.58
N THR A 53 -14.06 -1.25 -14.54
CA THR A 53 -14.66 -0.15 -13.76
C THR A 53 -14.11 1.23 -14.12
N GLY A 54 -13.10 1.30 -14.99
CA GLY A 54 -12.35 2.53 -15.28
C GLY A 54 -11.47 3.03 -14.14
N ALA A 55 -11.28 2.23 -13.08
CA ALA A 55 -10.38 2.59 -11.99
C ALA A 55 -8.93 2.30 -12.39
N ARG A 56 -8.01 3.21 -12.02
CA ARG A 56 -6.58 3.08 -12.34
C ARG A 56 -5.85 1.98 -11.57
N SER A 57 -6.44 1.45 -10.50
CA SER A 57 -5.91 0.36 -9.68
C SER A 57 -7.00 -0.22 -8.77
N VAL A 58 -6.79 -1.45 -8.28
CA VAL A 58 -7.70 -2.09 -7.30
C VAL A 58 -7.81 -1.24 -6.03
N ALA A 59 -6.71 -0.68 -5.53
CA ALA A 59 -6.75 0.21 -4.36
C ALA A 59 -7.59 1.48 -4.61
N ALA A 60 -7.49 2.07 -5.81
CA ALA A 60 -8.33 3.22 -6.17
C ALA A 60 -9.81 2.83 -6.28
N LEU A 61 -10.11 1.65 -6.85
CA LEU A 61 -11.45 1.09 -6.89
C LEU A 61 -12.02 0.88 -5.48
N MET A 62 -11.24 0.24 -4.59
CA MET A 62 -11.67 -0.02 -3.23
C MET A 62 -11.93 1.27 -2.46
N ALA A 63 -11.02 2.25 -2.51
CA ALA A 63 -11.21 3.55 -1.87
C ALA A 63 -12.51 4.23 -2.34
N TRP A 64 -12.80 4.18 -3.64
CA TRP A 64 -14.05 4.71 -4.20
C TRP A 64 -15.28 3.95 -3.69
N LYS A 65 -15.28 2.61 -3.75
CA LYS A 65 -16.46 1.80 -3.42
C LYS A 65 -16.76 1.73 -1.93
N THR A 66 -15.75 1.80 -1.08
CA THR A 66 -15.91 1.77 0.39
C THR A 66 -16.02 3.16 1.00
N GLY A 67 -15.73 4.22 0.24
CA GLY A 67 -15.65 5.59 0.77
C GLY A 67 -14.50 5.80 1.75
N SER A 68 -13.47 4.93 1.73
CA SER A 68 -12.33 5.02 2.63
C SER A 68 -11.14 5.77 2.00
N SER A 69 -10.17 6.14 2.85
CA SER A 69 -8.92 6.73 2.35
C SER A 69 -8.14 5.76 1.47
N LEU A 70 -7.35 6.28 0.52
CA LEU A 70 -6.47 5.44 -0.30
C LEU A 70 -5.54 4.56 0.54
N ARG A 71 -5.01 5.07 1.66
CA ARG A 71 -4.17 4.29 2.58
C ARG A 71 -4.89 3.07 3.16
N ASN A 72 -6.16 3.22 3.53
CA ASN A 72 -6.94 2.10 4.04
C ASN A 72 -7.21 1.07 2.93
N ALA A 73 -7.52 1.54 1.72
CA ALA A 73 -7.67 0.68 0.56
C ALA A 73 -6.38 -0.06 0.16
N GLU A 74 -5.22 0.59 0.27
CA GLU A 74 -3.91 -0.05 0.09
C GLU A 74 -3.68 -1.15 1.13
N THR A 75 -4.11 -0.95 2.38
CA THR A 75 -4.07 -2.01 3.39
C THR A 75 -4.95 -3.20 3.00
N ILE A 76 -6.18 -2.96 2.54
CA ILE A 76 -7.09 -4.02 2.07
C ILE A 76 -6.43 -4.82 0.94
N VAL A 77 -5.89 -4.13 -0.08
CA VAL A 77 -5.25 -4.77 -1.23
C VAL A 77 -3.98 -5.51 -0.82
N ALA A 78 -3.18 -4.99 0.11
CA ALA A 78 -2.00 -5.69 0.61
C ALA A 78 -2.36 -7.02 1.30
N VAL A 79 -3.46 -7.05 2.07
CA VAL A 79 -3.95 -8.31 2.65
C VAL A 79 -4.52 -9.23 1.55
N ALA A 80 -5.30 -8.68 0.62
CA ALA A 80 -5.90 -9.41 -0.49
C ALA A 80 -4.87 -10.13 -1.36
N ALA A 81 -3.75 -9.47 -1.66
CA ALA A 81 -2.67 -10.03 -2.48
C ALA A 81 -1.92 -11.19 -1.79
N ARG A 82 -2.00 -11.30 -0.46
CA ARG A 82 -1.28 -12.32 0.33
C ARG A 82 -2.23 -13.25 1.10
N VAL A 83 -3.49 -13.40 0.65
CA VAL A 83 -4.48 -14.25 1.33
C VAL A 83 -4.04 -15.72 1.40
N ASP A 84 -3.36 -16.20 0.37
CA ASP A 84 -2.88 -17.59 0.30
C ASP A 84 -1.60 -17.80 1.12
N GLU A 85 -0.82 -16.73 1.36
CA GLU A 85 0.40 -16.76 2.18
C GLU A 85 0.12 -16.63 3.68
N PHE A 86 -0.97 -15.94 4.06
CA PHE A 86 -1.39 -15.76 5.45
C PHE A 86 -2.81 -16.28 5.77
N PRO A 87 -3.10 -17.56 5.50
CA PRO A 87 -4.45 -18.10 5.65
C PRO A 87 -4.98 -18.03 7.08
N ARG A 88 -4.13 -18.19 8.12
CA ARG A 88 -4.57 -18.11 9.53
C ARG A 88 -4.85 -16.68 9.97
N CYS A 89 -4.00 -15.72 9.57
CA CYS A 89 -4.24 -14.31 9.88
C CYS A 89 -5.53 -13.81 9.21
N VAL A 90 -5.75 -14.19 7.95
CA VAL A 90 -6.98 -13.84 7.22
C VAL A 90 -8.21 -14.53 7.82
N ALA A 91 -8.11 -15.79 8.23
CA ALA A 91 -9.19 -16.45 8.97
C ALA A 91 -9.52 -15.72 10.29
N GLY A 92 -8.50 -15.30 11.04
CA GLY A 92 -8.69 -14.49 12.25
C GLY A 92 -9.40 -13.16 11.99
N LEU A 93 -9.12 -12.50 10.87
CA LEU A 93 -9.85 -11.30 10.44
C LEU A 93 -11.32 -11.61 10.13
N ARG A 94 -11.58 -12.66 9.33
CA ARG A 94 -12.94 -13.09 8.95
C ARG A 94 -13.80 -13.48 10.14
N GLU A 95 -13.20 -14.08 11.15
CA GLU A 95 -13.86 -14.46 12.41
C GLU A 95 -14.02 -13.28 13.38
N GLY A 96 -13.55 -12.09 13.01
CA GLY A 96 -13.61 -10.88 13.82
C GLY A 96 -12.56 -10.79 14.93
N ARG A 97 -11.71 -11.82 15.07
CA ARG A 97 -10.69 -11.92 16.14
C ARG A 97 -9.49 -11.00 15.93
N LEU A 98 -9.11 -10.74 14.68
CA LEU A 98 -8.02 -9.85 14.31
C LEU A 98 -8.55 -8.64 13.56
N SER A 99 -7.95 -7.47 13.74
CA SER A 99 -8.32 -6.26 12.98
C SER A 99 -7.57 -6.14 11.66
N LEU A 100 -8.17 -5.43 10.69
CA LEU A 100 -7.55 -5.13 9.40
C LEU A 100 -6.19 -4.44 9.57
N ASP A 101 -6.03 -3.59 10.58
CA ASP A 101 -4.76 -2.90 10.84
C ASP A 101 -3.66 -3.84 11.33
N GLN A 102 -4.01 -4.87 12.11
CA GLN A 102 -3.05 -5.89 12.56
C GLN A 102 -2.62 -6.77 11.38
N VAL A 103 -3.59 -7.34 10.65
CA VAL A 103 -3.32 -8.21 9.50
C VAL A 103 -2.64 -7.45 8.37
N GLY A 104 -2.98 -6.17 8.17
CA GLY A 104 -2.33 -5.29 7.20
C GLY A 104 -0.85 -5.09 7.47
N VAL A 105 -0.44 -4.93 8.73
CA VAL A 105 0.99 -4.81 9.10
C VAL A 105 1.75 -6.09 8.76
N ILE A 106 1.15 -7.25 9.04
CA ILE A 106 1.72 -8.57 8.76
C ILE A 106 1.83 -8.74 7.25
N ALA A 107 0.74 -8.61 6.51
CA ALA A 107 0.71 -8.79 5.06
C ALA A 107 1.71 -7.87 4.33
N GLN A 108 1.87 -6.61 4.75
CA GLN A 108 2.77 -5.68 4.07
C GLN A 108 4.26 -5.99 4.24
N ARG A 109 4.66 -6.72 5.28
CA ARG A 109 6.07 -6.71 5.70
C ARG A 109 6.62 -8.02 6.25
N ALA A 110 5.77 -8.91 6.75
CA ALA A 110 6.19 -10.17 7.34
C ALA A 110 6.75 -11.11 6.26
N GLY A 111 7.79 -11.87 6.63
CA GLY A 111 8.39 -12.87 5.74
C GLY A 111 7.48 -14.06 5.45
N ASP A 112 7.78 -14.79 4.38
CA ASP A 112 7.01 -15.97 3.99
C ASP A 112 7.09 -17.06 5.06
N GLY A 113 6.00 -17.82 5.24
CA GLY A 113 5.92 -18.90 6.23
C GLY A 113 5.73 -18.45 7.69
N SER A 114 5.64 -17.15 7.95
CA SER A 114 5.45 -16.58 9.30
C SER A 114 3.99 -16.54 9.79
N ASP A 115 3.03 -17.03 8.99
CA ASP A 115 1.59 -16.93 9.27
C ASP A 115 1.17 -17.54 10.61
N ALA A 116 1.64 -18.73 10.95
CA ALA A 116 1.31 -19.37 12.22
C ALA A 116 1.76 -18.51 13.42
N HIS A 117 2.98 -17.99 13.35
CA HIS A 117 3.57 -17.17 14.39
C HIS A 117 2.79 -15.86 14.59
N TYR A 118 2.48 -15.17 13.49
CA TYR A 118 1.76 -13.90 13.59
C TYR A 118 0.28 -14.06 13.93
N ALA A 119 -0.37 -15.13 13.49
CA ALA A 119 -1.75 -15.41 13.86
C ALA A 119 -1.88 -15.60 15.37
N GLU A 120 -0.91 -16.22 16.03
CA GLU A 120 -0.86 -16.36 17.48
C GLU A 120 -0.53 -15.03 18.16
N LEU A 121 0.54 -14.36 17.73
CA LEU A 121 1.00 -13.10 18.33
C LEU A 121 -0.06 -11.99 18.24
N ALA A 122 -0.77 -11.88 17.12
CA ALA A 122 -1.71 -10.80 16.85
C ALA A 122 -2.94 -10.82 17.76
N VAL A 123 -3.29 -11.96 18.38
CA VAL A 123 -4.44 -12.04 19.31
C VAL A 123 -4.24 -11.13 20.52
N SER A 124 -3.00 -10.97 20.99
CA SER A 124 -2.65 -10.17 22.17
C SER A 124 -1.77 -8.96 21.90
N ALA A 125 -1.30 -8.78 20.66
CA ALA A 125 -0.38 -7.70 20.31
C ALA A 125 -1.10 -6.47 19.75
N THR A 126 -0.70 -5.29 20.22
CA THR A 126 -1.08 -4.02 19.59
C THR A 126 -0.46 -3.91 18.20
N VAL A 127 -1.05 -3.08 17.34
CA VAL A 127 -0.52 -2.78 16.00
C VAL A 127 0.92 -2.25 16.06
N ALA A 128 1.26 -1.46 17.08
CA ALA A 128 2.62 -0.94 17.27
C ALA A 128 3.63 -2.06 17.62
N GLN A 129 3.23 -3.01 18.45
CA GLN A 129 4.05 -4.19 18.77
C GLN A 129 4.24 -5.08 17.54
N LEU A 130 3.19 -5.32 16.75
CA LEU A 130 3.31 -6.06 15.49
C LEU A 130 4.26 -5.35 14.50
N ARG A 131 4.15 -4.02 14.35
CA ARG A 131 5.09 -3.26 13.50
C ARG A 131 6.53 -3.40 13.96
N THR A 132 6.74 -3.49 15.27
CA THR A 132 8.07 -3.68 15.86
C THR A 132 8.57 -5.10 15.62
N ALA A 133 7.73 -6.11 15.87
CA ALA A 133 8.06 -7.52 15.65
C ALA A 133 8.47 -7.78 14.19
N VAL A 134 7.63 -7.34 13.24
CA VAL A 134 7.92 -7.50 11.81
C VAL A 134 9.19 -6.75 11.38
N LYS A 135 9.49 -5.60 11.99
CA LYS A 135 10.73 -4.86 11.71
C LYS A 135 11.98 -5.62 12.18
N LEU A 136 11.86 -6.43 13.22
CA LEU A 136 12.95 -7.20 13.81
C LEU A 136 13.18 -8.55 13.11
N GLU A 137 12.29 -8.97 12.20
CA GLU A 137 12.51 -10.20 11.45
C GLU A 137 13.80 -10.13 10.64
N PRO A 138 14.61 -11.20 10.66
CA PRO A 138 15.74 -11.35 9.76
C PRO A 138 15.22 -11.29 8.33
N ARG A 139 15.52 -10.20 7.62
CA ARG A 139 15.14 -10.06 6.23
C ARG A 139 16.04 -10.97 5.40
N PRO A 140 15.49 -11.88 4.56
CA PRO A 140 16.31 -12.52 3.54
C PRO A 140 16.94 -11.42 2.69
N ASP A 141 18.20 -11.64 2.30
CA ASP A 141 18.90 -10.70 1.42
C ASP A 141 18.00 -10.42 0.21
N PRO A 142 17.83 -9.14 -0.18
CA PRO A 142 16.98 -8.81 -1.30
C PRO A 142 17.46 -9.61 -2.50
N ALA A 143 16.56 -10.40 -3.10
CA ALA A 143 16.83 -11.04 -4.37
C ALA A 143 17.41 -9.98 -5.32
N PRO A 144 18.45 -10.32 -6.10
CA PRO A 144 19.07 -9.36 -7.01
C PRO A 144 17.97 -8.73 -7.84
N LYS A 145 17.82 -7.40 -7.71
CA LYS A 145 16.79 -6.67 -8.46
C LYS A 145 16.97 -7.05 -9.93
N PRO A 146 15.90 -7.50 -10.63
CA PRO A 146 15.99 -7.68 -12.07
C PRO A 146 16.50 -6.37 -12.67
N ALA A 147 17.44 -6.48 -13.62
CA ALA A 147 17.95 -5.32 -14.32
C ALA A 147 16.75 -4.51 -14.82
N ARG A 148 16.69 -3.21 -14.52
CA ARG A 148 15.54 -2.39 -14.95
C ARG A 148 15.43 -2.50 -16.47
N ASP A 149 14.27 -2.97 -16.93
CA ASP A 149 14.01 -3.05 -18.36
C ASP A 149 14.14 -1.67 -18.99
N ARG A 150 14.75 -1.63 -20.17
CA ARG A 150 14.88 -0.42 -20.99
C ARG A 150 13.48 0.13 -21.20
N GLY A 151 13.30 1.43 -20.97
CA GLY A 151 11.98 2.06 -21.03
C GLY A 151 12.00 3.33 -21.84
N LEU A 152 11.05 3.51 -22.73
CA LEU A 152 10.76 4.77 -23.42
C LEU A 152 9.27 5.01 -23.35
N SER A 153 8.85 6.09 -22.67
CA SER A 153 7.45 6.52 -22.66
C SER A 153 7.33 7.96 -23.12
N LYS A 154 6.32 8.24 -23.93
CA LYS A 154 5.95 9.58 -24.39
C LYS A 154 4.57 9.92 -23.84
N THR A 155 4.45 11.06 -23.19
CA THR A 155 3.18 11.62 -22.71
C THR A 155 3.07 13.05 -23.20
N GLY A 156 1.93 13.48 -23.71
CA GLY A 156 1.75 14.85 -24.17
C GLY A 156 0.31 15.33 -24.00
N ASP A 157 0.17 16.64 -23.96
CA ASP A 157 -1.09 17.38 -24.00
C ASP A 157 -1.08 18.33 -25.22
N GLU A 158 -2.02 19.28 -25.28
CA GLU A 158 -2.13 20.22 -26.39
C GLU A 158 -0.95 21.21 -26.47
N GLU A 159 -0.22 21.42 -25.37
CA GLU A 159 0.83 22.44 -25.28
C GLU A 159 2.25 21.83 -25.21
N SER A 160 2.37 20.59 -24.73
CA SER A 160 3.65 20.00 -24.39
C SER A 160 3.74 18.50 -24.69
N THR A 161 4.97 18.04 -24.88
CA THR A 161 5.29 16.62 -24.98
C THR A 161 6.47 16.31 -24.08
N THR A 162 6.28 15.38 -23.16
CA THR A 162 7.30 14.87 -22.25
C THR A 162 7.71 13.46 -22.65
N TRP A 163 9.02 13.21 -22.68
CA TRP A 163 9.61 11.89 -22.86
C TRP A 163 10.28 11.45 -21.56
N ARG A 164 10.13 10.17 -21.20
CA ARG A 164 10.87 9.52 -20.12
C ARG A 164 11.61 8.32 -20.67
N ILE A 165 12.92 8.28 -20.43
CA ILE A 165 13.82 7.25 -20.94
C ILE A 165 14.52 6.58 -19.76
N THR A 166 14.63 5.25 -19.77
CA THR A 166 15.41 4.45 -18.80
C THR A 166 16.42 3.61 -19.57
N LEU A 167 17.72 3.85 -19.33
CA LEU A 167 18.83 3.17 -19.98
C LEU A 167 19.83 2.62 -18.95
N PRO A 168 20.56 1.53 -19.26
CA PRO A 168 21.76 1.14 -18.52
C PRO A 168 22.80 2.28 -18.51
N HIS A 169 23.58 2.40 -17.44
CA HIS A 169 24.51 3.53 -17.25
C HIS A 169 25.49 3.76 -18.42
N ALA A 170 26.01 2.69 -19.02
CA ALA A 170 26.91 2.82 -20.17
C ALA A 170 26.24 3.47 -21.38
N GLU A 171 24.97 3.16 -21.63
CA GLU A 171 24.20 3.73 -22.74
C GLU A 171 23.65 5.12 -22.42
N ALA A 172 23.28 5.36 -21.15
CA ALA A 172 22.91 6.68 -20.68
C ALA A 172 24.06 7.67 -20.91
N ALA A 173 25.32 7.27 -20.66
CA ALA A 173 26.47 8.11 -20.92
C ALA A 173 26.64 8.48 -22.41
N VAL A 174 26.32 7.55 -23.33
CA VAL A 174 26.33 7.83 -24.78
C VAL A 174 25.20 8.79 -25.16
N PHE A 175 24.00 8.57 -24.62
CA PHE A 175 22.85 9.44 -24.85
C PHE A 175 23.11 10.87 -24.32
N ASP A 176 23.64 10.99 -23.11
CA ASP A 176 23.96 12.28 -22.47
C ASP A 176 25.00 13.05 -23.27
N ALA A 177 26.04 12.37 -23.77
CA ALA A 177 27.06 12.98 -24.62
C ALA A 177 26.47 13.51 -25.94
N ALA A 178 25.57 12.74 -26.58
CA ALA A 178 24.90 13.16 -27.79
C ALA A 178 23.95 14.35 -27.56
N LEU A 179 23.18 14.32 -26.47
CA LEU A 179 22.28 15.40 -26.08
C LEU A 179 23.06 16.69 -25.79
N GLN A 180 24.16 16.58 -25.05
CA GLN A 180 25.02 17.73 -24.73
C GLN A 180 25.65 18.32 -26.00
N SER A 181 26.15 17.48 -26.91
CA SER A 181 26.69 17.96 -28.19
C SER A 181 25.65 18.71 -29.02
N HIS A 182 24.39 18.27 -28.99
CA HIS A 182 23.31 18.97 -29.69
C HIS A 182 22.97 20.31 -29.05
N LEU A 183 22.90 20.35 -27.70
CA LEU A 183 22.71 21.59 -26.95
C LEU A 183 23.83 22.60 -27.23
N ASP A 184 25.09 22.17 -27.22
CA ASP A 184 26.24 23.04 -27.49
C ASP A 184 26.20 23.61 -28.91
N ALA A 185 25.79 22.79 -29.89
CA ALA A 185 25.61 23.24 -31.27
C ALA A 185 24.51 24.30 -31.40
N LEU A 186 23.36 24.10 -30.74
CA LEU A 186 22.27 25.08 -30.71
C LEU A 186 22.69 26.39 -30.03
N VAL A 187 23.42 26.30 -28.91
CA VAL A 187 23.94 27.48 -28.20
C VAL A 187 24.94 28.23 -29.07
N ALA A 188 25.84 27.53 -29.76
CA ALA A 188 26.79 28.14 -30.69
C ALA A 188 26.07 28.83 -31.86
N ASP A 189 25.02 28.22 -32.40
CA ASP A 189 24.23 28.80 -33.49
C ASP A 189 23.48 30.06 -33.04
N TRP A 190 22.82 29.99 -31.89
CA TRP A 190 22.17 31.14 -31.29
C TRP A 190 23.16 32.30 -31.07
N LYS A 191 24.36 32.02 -30.54
CA LYS A 191 25.42 33.03 -30.36
C LYS A 191 25.85 33.65 -31.70
N ARG A 192 25.99 32.86 -32.76
CA ARG A 192 26.32 33.38 -34.12
C ARG A 192 25.25 34.34 -34.62
N HIS A 193 23.98 34.04 -34.39
CA HIS A 193 22.86 34.87 -34.85
C HIS A 193 22.59 36.11 -33.99
N HIS A 194 22.99 36.08 -32.71
CA HIS A 194 22.67 37.14 -31.73
C HIS A 194 23.89 37.95 -31.27
N THR A 195 25.08 37.67 -31.80
CA THR A 195 26.21 38.59 -31.67
C THR A 195 26.06 39.68 -32.72
N THR A 196 25.43 40.81 -32.35
CA THR A 196 25.45 42.02 -33.18
C THR A 196 26.92 42.44 -33.39
N PRO A 197 27.42 42.58 -34.62
CA PRO A 197 28.73 43.17 -34.83
C PRO A 197 28.64 44.65 -34.45
N GLY A 198 29.09 44.99 -33.25
CA GLY A 198 28.99 46.33 -32.70
C GLY A 198 30.30 46.83 -32.11
N GLN A 199 30.89 47.78 -32.82
CA GLN A 199 31.80 48.84 -32.36
C GLN A 199 33.27 48.46 -32.10
N ALA A 200 34.07 48.66 -33.15
CA ALA A 200 35.44 49.16 -33.04
C ALA A 200 35.42 50.67 -32.72
#